data_AF-A0A1C8ZT26-F1
#
_entry.id   AF-A0A1C8ZT26-F1
#
_cell.length_a   1.000
_cell.length_b   1.000
_cell.length_c   1.000
_cell.angle_alpha   90.00
_cell.angle_beta   90.00
_cell.angle_gamma   90.00
#
_symmetry.space_group_name_H-M   'P 1'
#
loop_
_entity.id
_entity.type
_entity.pdbx_description
1 polymer ?
#
loop_
_entity_poly.entity_id
_entity_poly.type
_entity_poly.pdbx_seq_one_letter_code
_entity_poly.pdbx_strand_id
1 'polypeptide(L)'
;MVKVKARNHALYFVGVLSYLVSLIPFYSINAIRSLILIPILVYTLPILEYLQPKISIIRLSYKDFLLIILAGIPYLFIKPSIFIFIPLLLIFITLWLFYVKNAMWGNVLGTTFLASLSIVWSIFVDNNFILPSIYWILYIFTGALYVEYKIPYRKLDKKVVEVSWVISVIILIILSVKTPLMLITLLEPSTRYLLPGAKLSSAKEIGKLGRRGIKRDIFFVILLILTGTLTFLL
;
A
#
# COMPACT_ATOMS: atom_id res chain seq x y z
N MET A 1 -1.04 -21.64 27.62
CA MET A 1 -1.92 -20.55 27.12
C MET A 1 -1.47 -20.13 25.73
N VAL A 2 -2.15 -20.60 24.69
CA VAL A 2 -1.93 -20.10 23.32
C VAL A 2 -2.49 -18.68 23.27
N LYS A 3 -1.63 -17.67 23.40
CA LYS A 3 -2.00 -16.29 23.03
C LYS A 3 -2.25 -16.33 21.52
N VAL A 4 -3.51 -16.47 21.12
CA VAL A 4 -3.95 -16.22 19.75
C VAL A 4 -3.64 -14.75 19.49
N LYS A 5 -2.46 -14.49 18.92
CA LYS A 5 -1.98 -13.16 18.54
C LYS A 5 -2.99 -12.64 17.52
N ALA A 6 -3.65 -11.53 17.82
CA ALA A 6 -4.57 -10.90 16.90
C ALA A 6 -3.83 -10.66 15.58
N ARG A 7 -4.27 -11.33 14.50
CA ARG A 7 -3.64 -11.22 13.20
C ARG A 7 -3.76 -9.78 12.69
N ASN A 8 -2.72 -9.26 12.06
CA ASN A 8 -2.76 -7.94 11.43
C ASN A 8 -3.56 -8.01 10.12
N HIS A 9 -4.88 -8.09 10.25
CA HIS A 9 -5.80 -8.19 9.11
C HIS A 9 -5.63 -7.05 8.09
N ALA A 10 -5.20 -5.86 8.53
CA ALA A 10 -4.95 -4.74 7.64
C ALA A 10 -3.75 -5.00 6.70
N LEU A 11 -2.67 -5.60 7.21
CA LEU A 11 -1.49 -5.94 6.41
C LEU A 11 -1.83 -6.95 5.31
N TYR A 12 -2.53 -8.03 5.66
CA TYR A 12 -2.96 -9.02 4.67
C TYR A 12 -3.88 -8.40 3.63
N PHE A 13 -4.80 -7.55 4.08
CA PHE A 13 -5.77 -6.93 3.19
C PHE A 13 -5.10 -5.99 2.17
N VAL A 14 -4.20 -5.10 2.61
CA VAL A 14 -3.40 -4.25 1.70
C VAL A 14 -2.53 -5.11 0.79
N GLY A 15 -1.91 -6.17 1.31
CA GLY A 15 -1.11 -7.11 0.51
C GLY A 15 -1.90 -7.77 -0.61
N VAL A 16 -3.09 -8.33 -0.30
CA VAL A 16 -3.96 -8.96 -1.30
C VAL A 16 -4.46 -7.95 -2.34
N LEU A 17 -4.86 -6.75 -1.92
CA LEU A 17 -5.25 -5.70 -2.88
C LEU A 17 -4.08 -5.24 -3.75
N SER A 18 -2.87 -5.14 -3.19
CA SER A 18 -1.66 -4.79 -3.94
C SER A 18 -1.34 -5.86 -5.02
N TYR A 19 -1.64 -7.13 -4.73
CA TYR A 19 -1.55 -8.20 -5.71
C TYR A 19 -2.57 -7.99 -6.83
N LEU A 20 -3.85 -7.77 -6.51
CA LEU A 20 -4.87 -7.53 -7.52
C LEU A 20 -4.54 -6.32 -8.41
N VAL A 21 -4.07 -5.22 -7.80
CA VAL A 21 -3.65 -4.02 -8.52
C VAL A 21 -2.49 -4.32 -9.48
N SER A 22 -1.52 -5.15 -9.07
CA SER A 22 -0.37 -5.51 -9.92
C SER A 22 -0.75 -6.26 -11.19
N LEU A 23 -1.95 -6.85 -11.23
CA LEU A 23 -2.45 -7.59 -12.37
C LEU A 23 -3.25 -6.73 -13.34
N ILE A 24 -3.69 -5.52 -12.99
CA ILE A 24 -4.47 -4.64 -13.88
C ILE A 24 -3.59 -4.25 -15.07
N PRO A 25 -4.01 -4.45 -16.33
CA PRO A 25 -5.38 -4.66 -16.81
C PRO A 25 -5.74 -6.12 -17.20
N PHE A 26 -5.10 -7.10 -16.58
CA PHE A 26 -5.29 -8.56 -16.66
C PHE A 26 -4.94 -9.24 -17.99
N TYR A 27 -5.12 -8.61 -19.16
CA TYR A 27 -4.81 -9.27 -20.44
C TYR A 27 -3.32 -9.16 -20.85
N SER A 28 -2.54 -8.27 -20.24
CA SER A 28 -1.12 -8.08 -20.56
C SER A 28 -0.17 -8.81 -19.61
N ILE A 29 -0.68 -9.73 -18.77
CA ILE A 29 0.10 -10.39 -17.71
C ILE A 29 0.57 -11.79 -18.12
N ASN A 30 1.71 -12.20 -17.59
CA ASN A 30 2.16 -13.58 -17.66
C ASN A 30 1.38 -14.44 -16.65
N ALA A 31 0.48 -15.29 -17.15
CA ALA A 31 -0.39 -16.12 -16.31
C ALA A 31 0.39 -17.08 -15.39
N ILE A 32 1.47 -17.70 -15.89
CA ILE A 32 2.30 -18.62 -15.09
C ILE A 32 2.95 -17.87 -13.93
N ARG A 33 3.55 -16.72 -14.20
CA ARG A 33 4.18 -15.90 -13.15
C ARG A 33 3.15 -15.35 -12.16
N SER A 34 1.96 -15.02 -12.62
CA SER A 34 0.85 -14.60 -11.76
C SER A 34 0.45 -15.70 -10.78
N LEU A 35 0.41 -16.97 -11.23
CA LEU A 35 0.15 -18.11 -10.36
C LEU A 35 1.29 -18.36 -9.36
N ILE A 36 2.56 -18.21 -9.78
CA ILE A 36 3.74 -18.33 -8.90
C ILE A 36 3.75 -17.23 -7.82
N LEU A 37 3.15 -16.07 -8.10
CA LEU A 37 3.09 -14.99 -7.14
C LEU A 37 2.20 -15.31 -5.92
N ILE A 38 1.20 -16.19 -6.07
CA ILE A 38 0.31 -16.62 -4.97
C ILE A 38 1.10 -17.28 -3.82
N PRO A 39 1.91 -18.33 -4.02
CA PRO A 39 2.71 -18.90 -2.94
C PRO A 39 3.74 -17.91 -2.40
N ILE A 40 4.30 -17.01 -3.22
CA ILE A 40 5.18 -15.93 -2.76
C ILE A 40 4.45 -15.02 -1.78
N LEU A 41 3.19 -14.65 -2.04
CA LEU A 41 2.36 -13.83 -1.14
C LEU A 41 2.04 -14.56 0.16
N VAL A 42 1.60 -15.81 0.05
CA VAL A 42 1.27 -16.67 1.21
C VAL A 42 2.48 -16.82 2.12
N TYR A 43 3.68 -16.83 1.57
CA TYR A 43 4.93 -16.87 2.32
C TYR A 43 5.37 -15.49 2.87
N THR A 44 5.29 -14.44 2.05
CA THR A 44 5.85 -13.10 2.37
C THR A 44 5.02 -12.37 3.42
N LEU A 45 3.68 -12.40 3.32
CA LEU A 45 2.81 -11.64 4.22
C LEU A 45 2.92 -12.07 5.69
N PRO A 46 2.95 -13.38 6.03
CA PRO A 46 3.20 -13.81 7.41
C PRO A 46 4.56 -13.39 7.95
N ILE A 47 5.59 -13.37 7.11
CA ILE A 47 6.93 -12.90 7.51
C ILE A 47 6.89 -11.41 7.82
N LEU A 48 6.27 -10.61 6.96
CA LEU A 48 6.11 -9.18 7.18
C LEU A 48 5.30 -8.90 8.46
N GLU A 49 4.21 -9.64 8.71
CA GLU A 49 3.44 -9.54 9.96
C GLU A 49 4.29 -9.89 11.20
N TYR A 50 5.13 -10.92 11.10
CA TYR A 50 6.01 -11.33 12.18
C TYR A 50 7.09 -10.27 12.48
N LEU A 51 7.70 -9.72 11.44
CA LEU A 51 8.81 -8.77 11.52
C LEU A 51 8.37 -7.35 11.89
N GLN A 52 7.20 -6.90 11.44
CA GLN A 52 6.70 -5.54 11.63
C GLN A 52 6.85 -5.00 13.07
N PRO A 53 6.36 -5.69 14.13
CA PRO A 53 6.50 -5.17 15.49
C PRO A 53 7.96 -5.05 15.94
N LYS A 54 8.83 -5.96 15.49
CA LYS A 54 10.26 -5.96 15.83
C LYS A 54 11.02 -4.86 15.10
N ILE A 55 10.68 -4.63 13.83
CA ILE A 55 11.20 -3.53 13.02
C ILE A 55 10.83 -2.18 13.65
N SER A 56 9.57 -2.02 14.08
CA SER A 56 9.09 -0.76 14.65
C SER A 56 9.82 -0.31 15.94
N ILE A 57 10.43 -1.26 16.66
CA ILE A 57 11.20 -1.01 17.88
C ILE A 57 12.71 -1.26 17.71
N ILE A 58 13.15 -1.59 16.49
CA ILE A 58 14.54 -1.92 16.12
C ILE A 58 15.14 -2.97 17.07
N ARG A 59 14.40 -4.07 17.25
CA ARG A 59 14.89 -5.25 18.00
C ARG A 59 14.83 -6.48 17.11
N LEU A 60 15.79 -6.57 16.20
CA LEU A 60 15.94 -7.70 15.29
C LEU A 60 17.03 -8.65 15.81
N SER A 61 16.71 -9.93 15.86
CA SER A 61 17.64 -11.02 16.13
C SER A 61 18.20 -11.59 14.83
N TYR A 62 19.24 -12.42 14.90
CA TYR A 62 19.78 -13.11 13.73
C TYR A 62 18.73 -13.91 12.94
N LYS A 63 17.79 -14.56 13.65
CA LYS A 63 16.68 -15.29 13.02
C LYS A 63 15.77 -14.37 12.21
N ASP A 64 15.62 -13.11 12.61
CA ASP A 64 14.81 -12.12 11.89
C ASP A 64 15.49 -11.70 10.58
N PHE A 65 16.81 -11.55 10.59
CA PHE A 65 17.58 -11.31 9.36
C PHE A 65 17.47 -12.45 8.36
N LEU A 66 17.52 -13.71 8.82
CA LEU A 66 17.28 -14.87 7.96
C LEU A 66 15.89 -14.83 7.31
N LEU A 67 14.85 -14.47 8.07
CA LEU A 67 13.50 -14.30 7.52
C LEU A 67 13.41 -13.17 6.48
N ILE A 68 14.11 -12.06 6.70
CA ILE A 68 14.19 -10.96 5.73
C ILE A 68 14.84 -11.43 4.43
N ILE A 69 15.98 -12.13 4.53
CA ILE A 69 16.70 -12.67 3.36
C ILE A 69 15.79 -13.62 2.60
N LEU A 70 15.15 -14.56 3.29
CA LEU A 70 14.25 -15.53 2.65
C LEU A 70 13.05 -14.86 1.99
N ALA A 71 12.43 -13.85 2.63
CA ALA A 71 11.38 -13.06 2.01
C ALA A 71 11.88 -12.26 0.79
N GLY A 72 13.18 -11.93 0.75
CA GLY A 72 13.83 -11.26 -0.38
C GLY A 72 14.10 -12.16 -1.59
N ILE A 73 14.25 -13.47 -1.42
CA ILE A 73 14.65 -14.40 -2.50
C ILE A 73 13.78 -14.30 -3.75
N PRO A 74 12.42 -14.30 -3.67
CA PRO A 74 11.58 -14.23 -4.86
C PRO A 74 11.85 -13.00 -5.72
N TYR A 75 12.30 -11.91 -5.08
CA TYR A 75 12.53 -10.63 -5.71
C TYR A 75 13.89 -10.54 -6.43
N LEU A 76 14.81 -11.49 -6.20
CA LEU A 76 16.08 -11.57 -6.93
C LEU A 76 15.90 -11.93 -8.41
N PHE A 77 14.77 -12.53 -8.76
CA PHE A 77 14.45 -12.97 -10.13
C PHE A 77 13.65 -11.93 -10.92
N ILE A 78 13.47 -10.73 -10.38
CA ILE A 78 12.73 -9.66 -11.04
C ILE A 78 13.59 -8.97 -12.10
N LYS A 79 12.98 -8.64 -13.23
CA LYS A 79 13.63 -7.87 -14.29
C LYS A 79 14.09 -6.51 -13.76
N PRO A 80 15.33 -6.07 -14.05
CA PRO A 80 15.81 -4.76 -13.67
C PRO A 80 14.85 -3.66 -14.14
N SER A 81 14.47 -2.77 -13.23
CA SER A 81 13.56 -1.66 -13.53
C SER A 81 13.78 -0.52 -12.55
N ILE A 82 13.77 0.71 -13.06
CA ILE A 82 13.94 1.92 -12.25
C ILE A 82 12.81 2.07 -11.20
N PHE A 83 11.64 1.49 -11.46
CA PHE A 83 10.52 1.58 -10.52
C PHE A 83 10.73 0.76 -9.24
N ILE A 84 11.69 -0.17 -9.21
CA ILE A 84 12.08 -0.94 -8.01
C ILE A 84 12.71 -0.03 -6.95
N PHE A 85 13.26 1.13 -7.34
CA PHE A 85 13.76 2.10 -6.37
C PHE A 85 12.68 2.67 -5.45
N ILE A 86 11.41 2.71 -5.89
CA ILE A 86 10.30 3.23 -5.08
C ILE A 86 10.09 2.40 -3.79
N PRO A 87 9.81 1.08 -3.85
CA PRO A 87 9.66 0.25 -2.65
C PRO A 87 10.95 0.20 -1.81
N LEU A 88 12.13 0.21 -2.44
CA LEU A 88 13.41 0.25 -1.72
C LEU A 88 13.57 1.55 -0.91
N LEU A 89 13.34 2.71 -1.52
CA LEU A 89 13.39 3.99 -0.80
C LEU A 89 12.36 4.03 0.33
N LEU A 90 11.13 3.56 0.09
CA LEU A 90 10.09 3.53 1.13
C LEU A 90 10.49 2.67 2.33
N ILE A 91 11.07 1.47 2.12
CA ILE A 91 11.51 0.65 3.25
C ILE A 91 12.70 1.28 3.98
N PHE A 92 13.69 1.84 3.27
CA PHE A 92 14.82 2.52 3.91
C PHE A 92 14.39 3.73 4.73
N ILE A 93 13.52 4.58 4.19
CA ILE A 93 12.99 5.75 4.92
C ILE A 93 12.14 5.28 6.11
N THR A 94 11.35 4.21 5.95
CA THR A 94 10.57 3.63 7.07
C THR A 94 11.47 3.20 8.22
N LEU A 95 12.56 2.47 7.92
CA LEU A 95 13.54 2.04 8.91
C LEU A 95 14.23 3.23 9.59
N TRP A 96 14.63 4.23 8.80
CA TRP A 96 15.20 5.48 9.31
C TRP A 96 14.24 6.20 10.26
N LEU A 97 12.95 6.29 9.92
CA LEU A 97 11.94 6.94 10.76
C LEU A 97 11.72 6.21 12.08
N PHE A 98 11.71 4.88 12.07
CA PHE A 98 11.69 4.12 13.33
C PHE A 98 12.97 4.33 14.14
N TYR A 99 14.13 4.49 13.49
CA TYR A 99 15.40 4.77 14.16
C TYR A 99 15.40 6.10 14.90
N VAL A 100 14.88 7.15 14.25
CA VAL A 100 14.69 8.47 14.90
C VAL A 100 13.42 8.55 15.78
N LYS A 101 12.82 7.40 16.13
CA LYS A 101 11.61 7.27 16.98
C LYS A 101 10.37 8.00 16.45
N ASN A 102 10.32 8.28 15.16
CA ASN A 102 9.17 8.89 14.49
C ASN A 102 8.18 7.81 14.01
N ALA A 103 7.52 7.16 14.97
CA ALA A 103 6.63 6.03 14.69
C ALA A 103 5.42 6.38 13.82
N MET A 104 4.92 7.62 13.88
CA MET A 104 3.78 8.06 13.06
C MET A 104 4.12 8.01 11.57
N TRP A 105 5.20 8.69 11.17
CA TRP A 105 5.64 8.67 9.77
C TRP A 105 6.17 7.30 9.35
N GLY A 106 6.82 6.57 10.27
CA GLY A 106 7.24 5.19 10.03
C GLY A 106 6.06 4.27 9.69
N ASN A 107 4.92 4.41 10.37
CA ASN A 107 3.71 3.65 10.05
C ASN A 107 3.12 4.03 8.68
N VAL A 108 3.09 5.33 8.36
CA VAL A 108 2.59 5.83 7.07
C VAL A 108 3.41 5.26 5.92
N LEU A 109 4.74 5.42 5.98
CA LEU A 109 5.61 4.93 4.91
C LEU A 109 5.73 3.41 4.90
N GLY A 110 5.66 2.74 6.05
CA GLY A 110 5.64 1.28 6.11
C GLY A 110 4.38 0.69 5.47
N THR A 111 3.22 1.32 5.65
CA THR A 111 1.97 0.92 4.97
C THR A 111 2.04 1.22 3.47
N THR A 112 2.62 2.37 3.10
CA THR A 112 2.85 2.76 1.70
C THR A 112 3.83 1.81 1.00
N PHE A 113 4.85 1.33 1.72
CA PHE A 113 5.78 0.31 1.25
C PHE A 113 5.02 -0.98 0.87
N LEU A 114 4.11 -1.46 1.72
CA LEU A 114 3.30 -2.64 1.38
C LEU A 114 2.50 -2.43 0.10
N ALA A 115 1.89 -1.25 -0.08
CA ALA A 115 1.19 -0.91 -1.32
C ALA A 115 2.13 -0.87 -2.53
N SER A 116 3.36 -0.39 -2.35
CA SER A 116 4.36 -0.30 -3.41
C SER A 116 4.89 -1.64 -3.91
N LEU A 117 4.66 -2.74 -3.18
CA LEU A 117 4.93 -4.08 -3.68
C LEU A 117 4.09 -4.41 -4.93
N SER A 118 2.97 -3.72 -5.16
CA SER A 118 2.22 -3.80 -6.43
C SER A 118 3.06 -3.47 -7.66
N ILE A 119 4.04 -2.57 -7.58
CA ILE A 119 5.01 -2.29 -8.66
C ILE A 119 5.89 -3.49 -8.90
N VAL A 120 6.48 -4.01 -7.82
CA VAL A 120 7.41 -5.14 -7.84
C VAL A 120 6.75 -6.36 -8.47
N TRP A 121 5.52 -6.64 -8.05
CA TRP A 121 4.70 -7.72 -8.55
C TRP A 121 4.24 -7.51 -9.99
N SER A 122 3.92 -6.27 -10.39
CA SER A 122 3.60 -5.94 -11.79
C SER A 122 4.79 -6.28 -12.70
N ILE A 123 6.00 -5.89 -12.30
CA ILE A 123 7.22 -6.21 -13.06
C ILE A 123 7.47 -7.72 -13.09
N PHE A 124 7.27 -8.40 -11.95
CA PHE A 124 7.44 -9.86 -11.87
C PHE A 124 6.55 -10.58 -12.88
N VAL A 125 5.27 -10.20 -12.98
CA VAL A 125 4.30 -10.80 -13.93
C VAL A 125 4.39 -10.24 -15.35
N ASP A 126 5.47 -9.53 -15.69
CA ASP A 126 5.70 -8.89 -16.99
C ASP A 126 4.62 -7.86 -17.39
N ASN A 127 3.92 -7.28 -16.41
CA ASN A 127 2.94 -6.22 -16.63
C ASN A 127 3.62 -4.85 -16.68
N ASN A 128 3.67 -4.28 -17.88
CA ASN A 128 4.28 -2.97 -18.15
C ASN A 128 3.37 -1.79 -17.77
N PHE A 129 2.08 -2.03 -17.53
CA PHE A 129 1.14 -0.96 -17.17
C PHE A 129 1.19 -0.70 -15.65
N ILE A 130 2.19 0.07 -15.22
CA ILE A 130 2.47 0.33 -13.80
C ILE A 130 1.55 1.41 -13.19
N LEU A 131 0.82 2.16 -14.02
CA LEU A 131 -0.02 3.27 -13.58
C LEU A 131 -1.04 2.90 -12.47
N PRO A 132 -1.75 1.75 -12.51
CA PRO A 132 -2.63 1.32 -11.41
C PRO A 132 -1.88 1.18 -10.08
N SER A 133 -0.63 0.69 -10.11
CA SER A 133 0.21 0.60 -8.91
C SER A 133 0.54 1.98 -8.35
N ILE A 134 0.75 2.99 -9.19
CA ILE A 134 0.98 4.38 -8.75
C ILE A 134 -0.29 4.96 -8.10
N TYR A 135 -1.47 4.74 -8.71
CA TYR A 135 -2.77 5.11 -8.11
C TYR A 135 -2.92 4.51 -6.72
N TRP A 136 -2.65 3.22 -6.60
CA TRP A 136 -2.76 2.48 -5.34
C TRP A 136 -1.78 2.97 -4.28
N ILE A 137 -0.53 3.24 -4.64
CA ILE A 137 0.49 3.77 -3.71
C ILE A 137 0.07 5.12 -3.15
N LEU A 138 -0.33 6.06 -4.01
CA LEU A 138 -0.71 7.42 -3.59
C LEU A 138 -2.02 7.43 -2.79
N TYR A 139 -2.97 6.57 -3.17
CA TYR A 139 -4.20 6.33 -2.41
C TYR A 139 -3.89 5.80 -1.00
N ILE A 140 -3.06 4.76 -0.87
CA ILE A 140 -2.69 4.19 0.44
C ILE A 140 -1.84 5.16 1.26
N PHE A 141 -0.92 5.89 0.65
CA PHE A 141 -0.13 6.92 1.33
C PHE A 141 -1.04 7.95 2.02
N THR A 142 -1.97 8.53 1.26
CA THR A 142 -2.93 9.51 1.79
C THR A 142 -3.90 8.85 2.79
N GLY A 143 -4.31 7.60 2.53
CA GLY A 143 -5.12 6.81 3.43
C GLY A 143 -4.46 6.57 4.80
N ALA A 144 -3.17 6.29 4.82
CA ALA A 144 -2.40 6.10 6.05
C ALA A 144 -2.24 7.43 6.81
N LEU A 145 -1.99 8.55 6.12
CA LEU A 145 -2.02 9.89 6.72
C LEU A 145 -3.38 10.22 7.33
N TYR A 146 -4.47 9.90 6.62
CA TYR A 146 -5.83 10.09 7.11
C TYR A 146 -6.08 9.29 8.40
N VAL A 147 -5.62 8.04 8.47
CA VAL A 147 -5.76 7.21 9.68
C VAL A 147 -4.96 7.80 10.84
N GLU A 148 -3.69 8.17 10.63
CA GLU A 148 -2.86 8.78 11.68
C GLU A 148 -3.42 10.14 12.14
N TYR A 149 -4.01 10.93 11.23
CA TYR A 149 -4.73 12.16 11.56
C TYR A 149 -5.93 11.90 12.48
N LYS A 150 -6.72 10.85 12.18
CA LYS A 150 -7.95 10.54 12.93
C LYS A 150 -7.71 10.09 14.36
N ILE A 151 -6.51 9.63 14.69
CA ILE A 151 -6.17 9.18 16.04
C ILE A 151 -6.14 10.38 17.01
N PRO A 152 -6.89 10.36 18.13
CA PRO A 152 -7.11 11.55 18.97
C PRO A 152 -5.82 12.19 19.51
N TYR A 153 -4.85 11.35 19.91
CA TYR A 153 -3.60 11.77 20.56
C TYR A 153 -2.46 12.10 19.58
N ARG A 154 -2.67 11.94 18.27
CA ARG A 154 -1.64 12.28 17.26
C ARG A 154 -1.67 13.77 16.95
N LYS A 155 -0.50 14.41 16.93
CA LYS A 155 -0.32 15.81 16.53
C LYS A 155 -0.14 15.96 15.01
N LEU A 156 -1.08 15.42 14.23
CA LEU A 156 -1.16 15.64 12.78
C LEU A 156 -2.32 16.59 12.48
N ASP A 157 -2.08 17.57 11.62
CA ASP A 157 -3.09 18.52 11.12
C ASP A 157 -3.85 17.90 9.94
N LYS A 158 -5.14 18.20 9.81
CA LYS A 158 -5.96 17.83 8.66
C LYS A 158 -5.38 18.35 7.35
N LYS A 159 -4.74 19.53 7.38
CA LYS A 159 -4.11 20.15 6.20
C LYS A 159 -3.05 19.25 5.57
N VAL A 160 -2.35 18.44 6.37
CA VAL A 160 -1.35 17.50 5.84
C VAL A 160 -2.02 16.45 4.96
N VAL A 161 -3.19 15.95 5.34
CA VAL A 161 -3.99 15.00 4.55
C VAL A 161 -4.50 15.67 3.28
N GLU A 162 -5.09 16.85 3.41
CA GLU A 162 -5.67 17.63 2.30
C GLU A 162 -4.60 17.95 1.24
N VAL A 163 -3.47 18.53 1.65
CA VAL A 163 -2.35 18.87 0.75
C VAL A 163 -1.73 17.64 0.11
N SER A 164 -1.52 16.56 0.89
CA SER A 164 -0.97 15.31 0.34
C SER A 164 -1.89 14.70 -0.71
N TRP A 165 -3.21 14.80 -0.52
CA TRP A 165 -4.17 14.35 -1.51
C TRP A 165 -4.17 15.22 -2.77
N VAL A 166 -4.15 16.56 -2.62
CA VAL A 166 -4.08 17.47 -3.77
C VAL A 166 -2.85 17.20 -4.62
N ILE A 167 -1.68 17.03 -3.99
CA ILE A 167 -0.43 16.67 -4.69
C ILE A 167 -0.60 15.33 -5.40
N SER A 168 -1.19 14.33 -4.73
CA SER A 168 -1.45 13.02 -5.31
C SER A 168 -2.35 13.11 -6.54
N VAL A 169 -3.45 13.87 -6.47
CA VAL A 169 -4.37 14.08 -7.59
C VAL A 169 -3.67 14.77 -8.76
N ILE A 170 -2.87 15.82 -8.52
CA ILE A 170 -2.12 16.52 -9.57
C ILE A 170 -1.18 15.55 -10.29
N ILE A 171 -0.42 14.75 -9.54
CA ILE A 171 0.47 13.73 -10.11
C ILE A 171 -0.33 12.74 -10.97
N LEU A 172 -1.46 12.24 -10.46
CA LEU A 172 -2.27 11.25 -11.17
C LEU A 172 -2.95 11.83 -12.42
N ILE A 173 -3.37 13.09 -12.39
CA ILE A 173 -3.88 13.79 -13.59
C ILE A 173 -2.80 13.84 -14.67
N ILE A 174 -1.59 14.28 -14.32
CA ILE A 174 -0.46 14.36 -15.27
C ILE A 174 -0.12 12.99 -15.85
N LEU A 175 -0.06 11.95 -15.01
CA LEU A 175 0.28 10.60 -15.46
C LEU A 175 -0.84 9.94 -16.29
N SER A 176 -2.09 10.40 -16.14
CA SER A 176 -3.26 9.78 -16.77
C SER A 176 -3.75 10.52 -18.01
N VAL A 177 -2.98 11.45 -18.57
CA VAL A 177 -3.36 12.20 -19.79
C VAL A 177 -3.75 11.25 -20.94
N LYS A 178 -3.05 10.11 -21.07
CA LYS A 178 -3.36 9.08 -22.08
C LYS A 178 -4.41 8.06 -21.66
N THR A 179 -4.82 8.08 -20.39
CA THR A 179 -5.73 7.10 -19.78
C THR A 179 -6.74 7.80 -18.87
N PRO A 180 -7.50 8.80 -19.38
CA PRO A 180 -8.27 9.72 -18.54
C PRO A 180 -9.42 9.04 -17.79
N LEU A 181 -9.93 7.90 -18.29
CA LEU A 181 -10.99 7.13 -17.63
C LEU A 181 -10.59 6.68 -16.22
N MET A 182 -9.31 6.41 -15.97
CA MET A 182 -8.83 6.05 -14.63
C MET A 182 -9.01 7.16 -13.60
N LEU A 183 -9.12 8.43 -14.00
CA LEU A 183 -9.33 9.55 -13.08
C LEU A 183 -10.67 9.48 -12.34
N ILE A 184 -11.65 8.74 -12.87
CA ILE A 184 -12.94 8.50 -12.21
C ILE A 184 -12.73 7.83 -10.85
N THR A 185 -11.69 7.01 -10.70
CA THR A 185 -11.36 6.33 -9.43
C THR A 185 -11.02 7.30 -8.31
N LEU A 186 -10.64 8.55 -8.63
CA LEU A 186 -10.22 9.57 -7.67
C LEU A 186 -11.40 10.32 -7.04
N LEU A 187 -12.62 10.17 -7.56
CA LEU A 187 -13.79 10.92 -7.08
C LEU A 187 -14.12 10.60 -5.62
N GLU A 188 -14.33 9.32 -5.27
CA GLU A 188 -14.63 8.94 -3.88
C GLU A 188 -13.51 9.33 -2.91
N PRO A 189 -12.23 8.99 -3.18
CA PRO A 189 -11.13 9.41 -2.33
C PRO A 189 -11.05 10.93 -2.15
N SER A 190 -11.35 11.71 -3.19
CA SER A 190 -11.33 13.17 -3.11
C SER A 190 -12.37 13.73 -2.17
N THR A 191 -13.60 13.20 -2.17
CA THR A 191 -14.63 13.63 -1.21
C THR A 191 -14.19 13.38 0.24
N ARG A 192 -13.41 12.33 0.47
CA ARG A 192 -12.93 11.93 1.80
C ARG A 192 -11.71 12.71 2.25
N TYR A 193 -10.69 12.84 1.40
CA TYR A 193 -9.39 13.35 1.81
C TYR A 193 -9.30 14.88 1.75
N LEU A 194 -10.13 15.55 0.93
CA LEU A 194 -10.27 17.01 0.95
C LEU A 194 -11.13 17.49 2.11
N LEU A 195 -12.02 16.64 2.63
CA LEU A 195 -12.90 16.94 3.74
C LEU A 195 -12.78 15.84 4.81
N PRO A 196 -11.61 15.70 5.46
CA PRO A 196 -11.37 14.58 6.36
C PRO A 196 -12.30 14.59 7.58
N GLY A 197 -12.86 15.74 7.98
CA GLY A 197 -13.74 15.90 9.15
C GLY A 197 -13.00 15.75 10.48
N ALA A 198 -13.69 15.91 11.62
CA ALA A 198 -13.06 15.92 12.95
C ALA A 198 -12.37 14.61 13.35
N LYS A 199 -11.36 14.68 14.23
CA LYS A 199 -10.70 13.49 14.82
C LYS A 199 -11.71 12.61 15.55
N LEU A 200 -11.35 11.34 15.75
CA LEU A 200 -12.18 10.42 16.53
C LEU A 200 -12.30 10.91 17.97
N SER A 201 -13.43 10.59 18.60
CA SER A 201 -13.66 10.93 20.01
C SER A 201 -12.82 10.05 20.96
N SER A 202 -12.56 8.80 20.54
CA SER A 202 -11.88 7.81 21.35
C SER A 202 -11.16 6.75 20.51
N ALA A 203 -10.14 6.11 21.09
CA ALA A 203 -9.41 5.02 20.45
C ALA A 203 -10.28 3.78 20.16
N LYS A 204 -11.42 3.62 20.86
CA LYS A 204 -12.36 2.51 20.62
C LYS A 204 -13.01 2.58 19.24
N GLU A 205 -13.05 3.75 18.61
CA GLU A 205 -13.62 3.94 17.27
C GLU A 205 -12.68 3.54 16.13
N ILE A 206 -11.40 3.30 16.41
CA ILE A 206 -10.38 2.95 15.40
C ILE A 206 -10.78 1.68 14.63
N GLY A 207 -11.32 0.68 15.32
CA GLY A 207 -11.79 -0.55 14.66
C GLY A 207 -12.94 -0.31 13.68
N LYS A 208 -13.85 0.63 14.01
CA LYS A 208 -14.96 1.03 13.13
C LYS A 208 -14.46 1.81 11.92
N LEU A 209 -13.46 2.69 12.13
CA LEU A 209 -12.76 3.40 11.06
C LEU A 209 -12.10 2.42 10.09
N GLY A 210 -11.37 1.43 10.61
CA GLY A 210 -10.70 0.40 9.80
C GLY A 210 -11.68 -0.41 8.95
N ARG A 211 -12.80 -0.87 9.50
CA ARG A 211 -13.83 -1.60 8.74
C ARG A 211 -14.44 -0.77 7.61
N ARG A 212 -14.66 0.54 7.85
CA ARG A 212 -15.12 1.46 6.79
C ARG A 212 -14.03 1.70 5.74
N GLY A 213 -12.78 1.80 6.17
CA GLY A 213 -11.60 1.90 5.30
C GLY A 213 -11.52 0.73 4.32
N ILE A 214 -11.56 -0.51 4.82
CA ILE A 214 -11.54 -1.73 4.01
C ILE A 214 -12.58 -1.68 2.89
N LYS A 215 -13.84 -1.34 3.19
CA LYS A 215 -14.90 -1.27 2.17
C LYS A 215 -14.59 -0.26 1.06
N ARG A 216 -13.98 0.87 1.42
CA ARG A 216 -13.57 1.92 0.46
C ARG A 216 -12.37 1.51 -0.35
N ASP A 217 -11.41 0.82 0.25
CA ASP A 217 -10.25 0.27 -0.44
C ASP A 217 -10.69 -0.77 -1.50
N ILE A 218 -11.65 -1.64 -1.15
CA ILE A 218 -12.27 -2.57 -2.13
C ILE A 218 -12.91 -1.78 -3.27
N PHE A 219 -13.74 -0.79 -2.94
CA PHE A 219 -14.44 0.01 -3.94
C PHE A 219 -13.47 0.74 -4.89
N PHE A 220 -12.40 1.32 -4.33
CA PHE A 220 -11.34 1.96 -5.10
C PHE A 220 -10.66 0.98 -6.05
N VAL A 221 -10.26 -0.21 -5.57
CA VAL A 221 -9.62 -1.23 -6.41
C VAL A 221 -10.57 -1.75 -7.48
N ILE A 222 -11.87 -1.94 -7.18
CA ILE A 222 -12.87 -2.34 -8.18
C ILE A 222 -12.98 -1.28 -9.29
N LEU A 223 -13.12 -0.01 -8.91
CA LEU A 223 -13.15 1.07 -9.91
C LEU A 223 -11.86 1.15 -10.72
N LEU A 224 -10.71 0.93 -10.08
CA LEU A 224 -9.40 0.94 -10.73
C LEU A 224 -9.24 -0.22 -11.71
N ILE A 225 -9.74 -1.41 -11.36
CA ILE A 225 -9.83 -2.56 -12.27
C ILE A 225 -10.69 -2.19 -13.47
N LEU A 226 -11.93 -1.73 -13.24
CA LEU A 226 -12.88 -1.44 -14.32
C LEU A 226 -12.36 -0.35 -15.26
N THR A 227 -11.91 0.77 -14.72
CA THR A 227 -11.42 1.90 -15.53
C THR A 227 -10.07 1.58 -16.18
N GLY A 228 -9.19 0.86 -15.48
CA GLY A 228 -7.88 0.45 -16.00
C GLY A 228 -7.99 -0.56 -17.14
N THR A 229 -8.94 -1.51 -17.07
CA THR A 229 -9.20 -2.45 -18.17
C THR A 229 -9.89 -1.78 -19.35
N LEU A 230 -10.93 -0.97 -19.10
CA LEU A 230 -11.68 -0.27 -20.15
C LEU A 230 -10.80 0.68 -20.96
N THR A 231 -9.81 1.31 -20.34
CA THR A 231 -8.87 2.24 -20.99
C THR A 231 -8.14 1.63 -22.18
N PHE A 232 -7.99 0.31 -22.24
CA PHE A 232 -7.32 -0.36 -23.37
C PHE A 232 -8.27 -1.11 -24.29
N LEU A 233 -9.55 -1.19 -23.93
CA LEU A 233 -10.59 -1.73 -24.81
C LEU A 233 -11.17 -0.63 -25.72
N LEU A 234 -10.92 0.64 -25.39
CA LEU A 234 -11.33 1.84 -26.13
C LEU A 234 -10.10 2.50 -26.79
#